data_AF-A0A7D6IPW8-F1
#
_entry.id   AF-A0A7D6IPW8-F1
#
_cell.length_a   1.000
_cell.length_b   1.000
_cell.length_c   1.000
_cell.angle_alpha   90.00
_cell.angle_beta   90.00
_cell.angle_gamma   90.00
#
_symmetry.space_group_name_H-M   'P 1'
#
loop_
_entity.id
_entity.type
_entity.pdbx_description
1 polymer ?
#
loop_
_entity_poly.entity_id
_entity_poly.type
_entity_poly.pdbx_seq_one_letter_code
_entity_poly.pdbx_strand_id
1 'polypeptide(L)'
;MSGPTSNANRQKIDEDDHDLLTFGEAGERLRIEINRTAATVERLRETGSIQEVEKAIKRLAALRAAAVRNRAQAINDANFEKFFGYQGKAKRNLPGPGPAG
;
A
#
# COMPACT_ATOMS: atom_id res chain seq x y z
N MET A 1 41.65 31.85 27.60
CA MET A 1 41.88 30.71 26.68
C MET A 1 40.64 29.84 26.76
N SER A 2 39.70 30.01 25.83
CA SER A 2 39.54 29.20 24.60
C SER A 2 38.88 27.84 24.90
N GLY A 3 37.72 27.47 24.39
CA GLY A 3 36.83 28.12 23.43
C GLY A 3 35.46 27.41 23.36
N PRO A 4 34.49 27.97 22.62
CA PRO A 4 33.16 27.38 22.40
C PRO A 4 33.14 26.52 21.11
N THR A 5 31.98 25.94 20.79
CA THR A 5 31.60 25.11 19.60
C THR A 5 31.67 23.59 19.86
N SER A 6 30.69 22.76 19.50
CA SER A 6 29.82 22.81 18.33
C SER A 6 28.49 22.08 18.55
N ASN A 7 27.45 22.69 17.99
CA ASN A 7 26.28 22.07 17.37
C ASN A 7 26.18 20.55 17.40
N ALA A 8 25.17 20.04 18.12
CA ALA A 8 24.40 18.92 17.64
C ALA A 8 22.93 19.17 17.96
N ASN A 9 22.40 20.24 17.36
CA ASN A 9 20.98 20.36 17.07
C ASN A 9 20.62 19.18 16.15
N ARG A 10 20.46 17.97 16.73
CA ARG A 10 19.76 16.87 16.08
C ARG A 10 18.32 17.33 15.99
N GLN A 11 18.02 18.07 14.94
CA GLN A 11 16.67 18.13 14.40
C GLN A 11 16.23 16.67 14.33
N LYS A 12 15.27 16.30 15.19
CA LYS A 12 14.46 15.12 14.94
C LYS A 12 13.87 15.38 13.57
N ILE A 13 14.41 14.69 12.58
CA ILE A 13 13.75 14.51 11.30
C ILE A 13 12.35 14.05 11.70
N ASP A 14 11.35 14.78 11.22
CA ASP A 14 9.95 14.37 11.25
C ASP A 14 9.95 13.00 10.55
N GLU A 15 10.16 11.95 11.34
CA GLU A 15 10.04 10.56 10.93
C GLU A 15 8.55 10.43 10.66
N ASP A 16 8.15 10.85 9.46
CA ASP A 16 6.85 10.60 8.87
C ASP A 16 6.47 9.20 9.29
N ASP A 17 5.49 9.10 10.20
CA ASP A 17 5.03 7.85 10.78
C ASP A 17 4.73 6.91 9.61
N HIS A 18 5.70 6.05 9.31
CA HIS A 18 5.57 5.06 8.27
C HIS A 18 4.75 3.95 8.90
N ASP A 19 3.43 4.18 8.99
CA ASP A 19 2.47 3.15 9.31
C ASP A 19 2.77 1.97 8.39
N LEU A 20 3.35 0.92 8.97
CA LEU A 20 3.55 -0.35 8.30
C LEU A 20 2.15 -0.94 8.12
N LEU A 21 1.50 -0.52 7.03
CA LEU A 21 0.13 -0.92 6.73
C LEU A 21 0.08 -2.43 6.68
N THR A 22 -0.90 -2.99 7.38
CA THR A 22 -1.22 -4.40 7.17
C THR A 22 -1.61 -4.59 5.71
N PHE A 23 -1.40 -5.78 5.16
CA PHE A 23 -1.71 -6.07 3.76
C PHE A 23 -3.16 -5.70 3.36
N GLY A 24 -4.12 -5.87 4.29
CA GLY A 24 -5.50 -5.45 4.10
C GLY A 24 -5.69 -3.94 4.07
N GLU A 25 -4.94 -3.20 4.89
CA GLU A 25 -4.98 -1.75 4.95
C GLU A 25 -4.33 -1.10 3.71
N ALA A 26 -3.24 -1.67 3.21
CA ALA A 26 -2.66 -1.28 1.92
C ALA A 26 -3.65 -1.49 0.75
N GLY A 27 -4.39 -2.59 0.78
CA GLY A 27 -5.45 -2.87 -0.19
C GLY A 27 -6.60 -1.86 -0.14
N GLU A 28 -7.04 -1.48 1.07
CA GLU A 28 -8.13 -0.52 1.25
C GLU A 28 -7.71 0.90 0.82
N ARG A 29 -6.51 1.33 1.21
CA ARG A 29 -5.96 2.63 0.74
C ARG A 29 -5.83 2.66 -0.78
N LEU A 30 -5.40 1.56 -1.39
CA LEU A 30 -5.30 1.44 -2.84
C LEU A 30 -6.69 1.49 -3.51
N ARG A 31 -7.71 0.88 -2.91
CA ARG A 31 -9.10 0.96 -3.39
C ARG A 31 -9.63 2.40 -3.36
N ILE A 32 -9.39 3.12 -2.26
CA ILE A 32 -9.78 4.54 -2.12
C ILE A 32 -9.09 5.39 -3.20
N GLU A 33 -7.78 5.21 -3.40
CA GLU A 33 -7.01 5.98 -4.38
C GLU A 33 -7.45 5.68 -5.83
N ILE A 34 -7.80 4.43 -6.15
CA ILE A 34 -8.39 4.07 -7.45
C ILE A 34 -9.70 4.83 -7.68
N ASN A 35 -10.60 4.85 -6.69
CA ASN A 35 -11.89 5.53 -6.80
C ASN A 35 -11.72 7.04 -6.97
N ARG A 36 -10.83 7.64 -6.17
CA ARG A 36 -10.50 9.07 -6.27
C ARG A 36 -9.96 9.41 -7.66
N THR A 37 -8.99 8.62 -8.14
CA THR A 37 -8.36 8.86 -9.45
C THR A 37 -9.37 8.66 -10.59
N ALA A 38 -10.28 7.69 -10.48
CA ALA A 38 -11.35 7.50 -11.46
C ALA A 38 -12.29 8.71 -11.53
N ALA A 39 -12.71 9.24 -10.39
CA ALA A 39 -13.52 10.47 -10.34
C ALA A 39 -12.76 11.68 -10.93
N THR A 40 -11.44 11.76 -10.73
CA THR A 40 -10.60 12.77 -11.37
C THR A 40 -10.55 12.62 -12.89
N VAL A 41 -10.47 11.40 -13.42
CA VAL A 41 -10.52 11.16 -14.87
C VAL A 41 -11.83 11.64 -15.46
N GLU A 42 -12.98 11.31 -14.85
CA GLU A 42 -14.27 11.75 -15.38
C GLU A 42 -14.39 13.28 -15.36
N ARG A 43 -13.98 13.94 -14.28
CA ARG A 43 -13.96 15.41 -14.20
C ARG A 43 -13.07 16.06 -15.27
N LEU A 44 -11.89 15.47 -15.51
CA LEU A 44 -10.95 15.98 -16.51
C LEU A 44 -11.43 15.73 -17.94
N ARG A 45 -12.24 14.69 -18.18
CA ARG A 45 -12.86 14.49 -19.51
C ARG A 45 -13.84 15.60 -19.87
N GLU A 46 -14.49 16.20 -18.88
CA GLU A 46 -15.45 17.28 -19.08
C GLU A 46 -14.79 18.66 -19.21
N THR A 47 -13.71 18.89 -18.44
CA THR A 47 -13.17 20.26 -18.24
C THR A 47 -11.66 20.40 -18.43
N GLY A 48 -10.94 19.28 -18.53
CA GLY A 48 -9.49 19.24 -18.61
C GLY A 48 -8.94 19.19 -20.03
N SER A 49 -7.63 19.40 -20.15
CA SER A 49 -6.91 19.19 -21.40
C SER A 49 -6.74 17.69 -21.70
N ILE A 50 -6.59 17.35 -22.98
CA ILE A 50 -6.33 15.97 -23.44
C ILE A 50 -5.12 15.37 -22.70
N GLN A 51 -4.07 16.16 -22.48
CA GLN A 51 -2.85 15.73 -21.80
C GLN A 51 -3.09 15.38 -20.33
N GLU A 52 -3.93 16.14 -19.62
CA GLU A 52 -4.31 15.86 -18.23
C GLU A 52 -5.15 14.59 -18.13
N VAL A 53 -6.09 14.40 -19.07
CA VAL A 53 -6.90 13.18 -19.17
C VAL A 53 -6.01 11.96 -19.40
N GLU A 54 -5.08 12.02 -20.35
CA GLU A 54 -4.14 10.92 -20.62
C GLU A 54 -3.26 10.59 -19.42
N LYS A 55 -2.75 11.61 -18.72
CA LYS A 55 -1.94 11.42 -17.51
C LYS A 55 -2.75 10.75 -16.40
N ALA A 56 -3.99 11.19 -16.18
CA ALA A 56 -4.87 10.61 -15.17
C ALA A 56 -5.26 9.17 -15.50
N ILE A 57 -5.51 8.85 -16.78
CA ILE A 57 -5.77 7.47 -17.24
C ILE A 57 -4.57 6.57 -17.00
N LYS A 58 -3.35 7.02 -17.34
CA LYS A 58 -2.11 6.25 -17.09
C LYS A 58 -1.93 5.96 -15.60
N ARG A 59 -2.18 6.94 -14.72
CA ARG A 59 -2.15 6.76 -13.27
C ARG A 59 -3.19 5.74 -12.81
N LEU A 60 -4.43 5.84 -13.29
CA LEU A 60 -5.50 4.91 -12.94
C LEU A 60 -5.17 3.48 -13.37
N ALA A 61 -4.59 3.29 -14.55
CA ALA A 61 -4.14 1.98 -15.03
C ALA A 61 -3.06 1.38 -14.13
N ALA A 62 -2.06 2.19 -13.73
CA ALA A 62 -0.99 1.75 -12.83
C ALA A 62 -1.53 1.32 -11.45
N LEU A 63 -2.47 2.09 -10.88
CA LEU A 63 -3.12 1.76 -9.60
C LEU A 63 -3.93 0.46 -9.68
N ARG A 64 -4.70 0.27 -10.76
CA ARG A 64 -5.43 -0.99 -11.00
C ARG A 64 -4.48 -2.18 -11.13
N ALA A 65 -3.37 -2.02 -11.84
CA ALA A 65 -2.35 -3.07 -11.94
C ALA A 65 -1.68 -3.35 -10.59
N ALA A 66 -1.46 -2.33 -9.75
CA ALA A 66 -1.01 -2.52 -8.38
C ALA A 66 -2.04 -3.29 -7.55
N ALA A 67 -3.34 -3.01 -7.71
CA ALA A 67 -4.40 -3.70 -6.96
C ALA A 67 -4.52 -5.18 -7.35
N VAL A 68 -4.34 -5.50 -8.64
CA VAL A 68 -4.29 -6.90 -9.10
C VAL A 68 -3.11 -7.63 -8.44
N ARG A 69 -1.93 -7.00 -8.40
CA ARG A 69 -0.74 -7.58 -7.75
C ARG A 69 -0.93 -7.72 -6.24
N ASN A 70 -1.50 -6.71 -5.59
CA ASN A 70 -1.86 -6.77 -4.17
C ASN A 70 -2.83 -7.94 -3.94
N ARG A 71 -3.91 -8.09 -4.72
CA ARG A 71 -4.84 -9.23 -4.57
C ARG A 71 -4.20 -10.60 -4.86
N ALA A 72 -3.33 -10.71 -5.86
CA ALA A 72 -2.67 -11.95 -6.27
C ALA A 72 -1.52 -12.38 -5.35
N GLN A 73 -1.01 -11.46 -4.52
CA GLN A 73 0.03 -11.70 -3.52
C GLN A 73 -0.57 -11.84 -2.12
N ALA A 74 -1.83 -12.27 -1.98
CA ALA A 74 -2.31 -12.80 -0.71
C ALA A 74 -1.35 -13.93 -0.31
N ILE A 75 -0.87 -13.93 0.94
CA ILE A 75 0.15 -14.86 1.46
C ILE A 75 -0.10 -16.25 0.86
N ASN A 76 0.73 -16.62 -0.10
CA ASN A 76 0.75 -17.93 -0.71
C ASN A 76 1.98 -18.66 -0.17
N ASP A 77 1.97 -20.00 -0.25
CA ASP A 77 3.04 -20.83 0.33
C ASP A 77 4.45 -20.41 -0.18
N ALA A 78 4.55 -19.85 -1.39
CA ALA A 78 5.79 -19.37 -1.98
C ALA A 78 6.36 -18.09 -1.33
N ASN A 79 5.52 -17.25 -0.74
CA ASN A 79 5.94 -16.04 -0.02
C ASN A 79 5.93 -16.22 1.51
N PHE A 80 5.31 -17.28 2.02
CA PHE A 80 5.19 -17.56 3.46
C PHE A 80 6.56 -17.70 4.13
N GLU A 81 7.46 -18.51 3.56
CA GLU A 81 8.83 -18.68 4.08
C GLU A 81 9.63 -17.39 4.09
N LYS A 82 9.46 -16.54 3.07
CA LYS A 82 10.18 -15.28 2.96
C LYS A 82 9.73 -14.27 4.02
N PHE A 83 8.45 -14.31 4.41
CA PHE A 83 7.90 -13.42 5.42
C PHE A 83 8.09 -13.93 6.86
N PHE A 84 8.08 -15.24 7.08
CA PHE A 84 8.10 -15.83 8.43
C PHE A 84 9.39 -16.56 8.78
N GLY A 85 10.30 -16.81 7.82
CA GLY A 85 11.63 -17.36 8.09
C GLY A 85 11.68 -18.85 8.44
N TYR A 86 10.56 -19.58 8.30
CA TYR A 86 10.49 -21.03 8.49
C TYR A 86 9.52 -21.67 7.48
N GLN A 87 9.82 -22.93 7.07
CA GLN A 87 8.95 -23.77 6.24
C GLN A 87 7.56 -23.89 6.91
N GLY A 88 6.58 -23.12 6.45
CA GLY A 88 5.21 -23.16 6.92
C GLY A 88 4.23 -23.13 5.75
N LYS A 89 3.26 -24.04 5.73
CA LYS A 89 2.14 -23.98 4.78
C LYS A 89 1.08 -23.04 5.34
N ALA A 90 0.60 -22.09 4.55
CA ALA A 90 -0.56 -21.30 4.92
C ALA A 90 -1.75 -22.27 5.06
N LYS A 91 -2.27 -22.47 6.28
CA LYS A 91 -3.49 -23.27 6.48
C LYS A 91 -4.66 -22.56 5.80
N ARG A 92 -4.94 -22.93 4.55
CA ARG A 92 -6.19 -22.56 3.85
C ARG A 92 -7.34 -23.15 4.66
N ASN A 93 -8.16 -22.26 5.24
CA ASN A 93 -9.49 -22.52 5.80
C ASN A 93 -9.71 -23.93 6.33
N LEU A 94 -9.29 -24.20 7.57
CA LEU A 94 -9.96 -25.25 8.33
C LEU A 94 -11.34 -24.71 8.72
N PRO A 95 -12.43 -25.45 8.47
CA PRO A 95 -13.71 -25.12 9.09
C PRO A 95 -13.46 -25.05 10.60
N GLY A 96 -13.93 -23.97 11.24
CA GLY A 96 -13.82 -23.81 12.69
C GLY A 96 -14.37 -25.05 13.40
N PRO A 97 -13.93 -25.33 14.64
CA PRO A 97 -14.44 -26.46 15.39
C PRO A 97 -15.97 -26.35 15.44
N GLY A 98 -16.66 -27.38 14.94
CA GLY A 98 -18.11 -27.46 14.99
C GLY A 98 -18.62 -27.32 16.42
N PRO A 99 -19.85 -26.86 16.62
CA PRO A 99 -20.38 -26.61 17.97
C PRO A 99 -20.34 -27.90 18.78
N ALA A 100 -19.75 -27.82 19.97
CA ALA A 100 -19.81 -28.91 20.95
C ALA A 100 -21.28 -29.15 21.32
N GLY A 101 -21.70 -30.41 21.26
CA GLY A 101 -23.03 -30.87 21.66
C GLY A 101 -23.22 -30.93 23.17
#